data_AF-A0A2N5NKL0-F1
#
_entry.id   AF-A0A2N5NKL0-F1
#
_cell.length_a   1.000
_cell.length_b   1.000
_cell.length_c   1.000
_cell.angle_alpha   90.00
_cell.angle_beta   90.00
_cell.angle_gamma   90.00
#
_symmetry.space_group_name_H-M   'P 1'
#
loop_
_entity.id
_entity.type
_entity.pdbx_description
1 polymer ?
#
loop_
_entity_poly.entity_id
_entity_poly.type
_entity_poly.pdbx_seq_one_letter_code
_entity_poly.pdbx_strand_id
1 'polypeptide(L)'
;MPEISSDLNMVRVTNEAFLKKADACAPKLKEIMVYPTGIVEIQDTGADYPTAVQTDSADNLRKHALKKGDKLCLDFGDHQVGYVTLKLSSIGSPQDAPAFFKLKFGEIAKEMTEKSEEYDGWISRGWIQEEYFHVDTLPTVLELSRRYAFRYLEIEVLDTSMKWQLVVDEVVCRSVSAVSTEEAKSFPSEDRMIQKLDKVSLRTLQNCMQSVFEDGPKRDRRLWLGDLRLQALVNYRTFKNYDLVKRCLYLFAGQTKDNGQVGACLFIEPQIIVDDTFLLDYSMFFGASLLDYYEATKDEETLRDLSTCAYRQMEIAKEQFDEKNLLIPGEGFWGFIDWTEGLDKQAAMQGVYIYCAEQVQKIAEILGDEKKAEELRMEARAKTEAARSYLFDQETGFFVSGKERQINYASQVWMILSGAVSPEEGGQILDRVIAVDPEKGMVSPYMNHHFVEALLVCGRKEQAMDFMKYYWGGMIEHGADTFWELYNPKNPSESPYGSSIVNSYCHAWSCTPAYLLRKYYAE
;
A
#
# COMPACT_ATOMS: atom_id res chain seq x y z
N MET A 1 4.31 21.25 -11.33
CA MET A 1 2.84 21.35 -11.17
C MET A 1 2.29 20.00 -11.55
N PRO A 2 1.43 19.35 -10.75
CA PRO A 2 0.75 18.16 -11.22
C PRO A 2 -0.13 18.62 -12.40
N GLU A 3 0.16 18.10 -13.59
CA GLU A 3 -0.67 18.33 -14.76
C GLU A 3 -2.06 17.78 -14.44
N ILE A 4 -3.08 18.62 -14.55
CA ILE A 4 -4.48 18.20 -14.49
C ILE A 4 -4.67 17.23 -15.67
N SER A 5 -4.92 15.94 -15.39
CA SER A 5 -5.26 14.87 -16.34
C SER A 5 -4.43 14.90 -17.65
N SER A 6 -3.42 14.05 -17.75
CA SER A 6 -2.49 14.04 -18.88
C SER A 6 -3.13 13.62 -20.22
N ASP A 7 -4.33 13.05 -20.23
CA ASP A 7 -5.00 12.58 -21.46
C ASP A 7 -6.54 12.75 -21.40
N LEU A 8 -7.01 14.00 -21.54
CA LEU A 8 -8.44 14.33 -21.64
C LEU A 8 -9.18 13.64 -22.82
N ASN A 9 -8.42 13.08 -23.78
CA ASN A 9 -8.96 12.37 -24.94
C ASN A 9 -8.91 10.84 -24.77
N MET A 10 -8.50 10.34 -23.60
CA MET A 10 -8.42 8.91 -23.35
C MET A 10 -9.78 8.25 -23.52
N VAL A 11 -9.83 7.25 -24.41
CA VAL A 11 -11.00 6.41 -24.62
C VAL A 11 -10.91 5.18 -23.72
N ARG A 12 -11.96 4.98 -22.91
CA ARG A 12 -12.14 3.78 -22.06
C ARG A 12 -12.98 2.75 -22.80
N VAL A 13 -12.57 1.50 -22.74
CA VAL A 13 -13.32 0.35 -23.28
C VAL A 13 -13.78 -0.51 -22.11
N THR A 14 -15.09 -0.73 -22.02
CA THR A 14 -15.71 -1.53 -20.96
C THR A 14 -16.07 -2.92 -21.45
N ASN A 15 -15.70 -3.94 -20.69
CA ASN A 15 -16.17 -5.31 -20.83
C ASN A 15 -17.20 -5.63 -19.74
N GLU A 16 -18.49 -5.46 -20.08
CA GLU A 16 -19.62 -5.67 -19.15
C GLU A 16 -19.69 -7.09 -18.57
N ALA A 17 -19.25 -8.10 -19.34
CA ALA A 17 -19.23 -9.48 -18.84
C ALA A 17 -18.21 -9.66 -17.72
N PHE A 18 -17.05 -9.01 -17.83
CA PHE A 18 -16.02 -9.02 -16.79
C PHE A 18 -16.44 -8.23 -15.56
N LEU A 19 -17.05 -7.05 -15.74
CA LEU A 19 -17.58 -6.29 -14.61
C LEU A 19 -18.66 -7.07 -13.84
N LYS A 20 -19.54 -7.79 -14.55
CA LYS A 20 -20.52 -8.68 -13.91
C LYS A 20 -19.87 -9.81 -13.11
N LYS A 21 -18.78 -10.41 -13.61
CA LYS A 21 -18.01 -11.42 -12.86
C LYS A 21 -17.32 -10.81 -11.63
N ALA A 22 -16.78 -9.59 -11.76
CA ALA A 22 -16.23 -8.85 -10.62
C ALA A 22 -17.30 -8.62 -9.54
N ASP A 23 -18.51 -8.19 -9.92
CA ASP A 23 -19.62 -7.92 -8.99
C ASP A 23 -20.15 -9.18 -8.30
N ALA A 24 -20.15 -10.32 -8.98
CA ALA A 24 -20.46 -11.60 -8.36
C ALA A 24 -19.48 -11.99 -7.25
N CYS A 25 -18.26 -11.43 -7.26
CA CYS A 25 -17.21 -11.67 -6.27
C CYS A 25 -17.12 -10.56 -5.21
N ALA A 26 -18.07 -9.62 -5.17
CA ALA A 26 -18.05 -8.53 -4.18
C ALA A 26 -18.18 -9.08 -2.75
N PRO A 27 -17.27 -8.73 -1.83
CA PRO A 27 -17.34 -9.23 -0.47
C PRO A 27 -18.44 -8.52 0.32
N LYS A 28 -19.00 -9.21 1.32
CA LYS A 28 -19.73 -8.56 2.40
C LYS A 28 -18.74 -8.18 3.50
N LEU A 29 -18.67 -6.89 3.85
CA LEU A 29 -17.81 -6.45 4.94
C LEU A 29 -18.32 -6.99 6.28
N LYS A 30 -17.37 -7.45 7.09
CA LYS A 30 -17.54 -7.82 8.49
C LYS A 30 -17.44 -6.56 9.32
N GLU A 31 -18.19 -6.51 10.42
CA GLU A 31 -18.25 -5.35 11.29
C GLU A 31 -17.95 -5.77 12.73
N ILE A 32 -17.11 -5.01 13.42
CA ILE A 32 -16.85 -5.16 14.85
C ILE A 32 -16.98 -3.79 15.54
N MET A 33 -17.55 -3.78 16.75
CA MET A 33 -17.64 -2.57 17.56
C MET A 33 -16.39 -2.45 18.43
N VAL A 34 -15.63 -1.37 18.25
CA VAL A 34 -14.38 -1.10 18.96
C VAL A 34 -14.53 0.18 19.76
N TYR A 35 -14.18 0.10 21.04
CA TYR A 35 -14.21 1.22 21.98
C TYR A 35 -12.79 1.70 22.27
N PRO A 36 -12.59 2.99 22.59
CA PRO A 36 -11.29 3.47 23.06
C PRO A 36 -10.85 2.72 24.31
N THR A 37 -9.54 2.48 24.44
CA THR A 37 -8.94 1.79 25.58
C THR A 37 -8.48 2.77 26.66
N GLY A 38 -8.16 4.00 26.29
CA GLY A 38 -7.67 5.02 27.21
C GLY A 38 -7.83 6.45 26.71
N ILE A 39 -7.70 7.38 27.64
CA ILE A 39 -7.51 8.81 27.37
C ILE A 39 -6.02 9.07 27.45
N VAL A 40 -5.46 9.74 26.45
CA VAL A 40 -4.01 9.96 26.31
C VAL A 40 -3.66 11.43 26.15
N GLU A 41 -2.44 11.77 26.53
CA GLU A 41 -1.77 13.00 26.16
C GLU A 41 -0.63 12.66 25.19
N ILE A 42 -0.56 13.37 24.06
CA ILE A 42 0.52 13.18 23.09
C ILE A 42 1.68 14.09 23.51
N GLN A 43 2.76 13.47 23.98
CA GLN A 43 3.95 14.20 24.43
C GLN A 43 4.87 14.47 23.24
N ASP A 44 4.86 15.72 22.77
CA ASP A 44 5.84 16.20 21.81
C ASP A 44 7.17 16.47 22.53
N THR A 45 8.06 15.48 22.49
CA THR A 45 9.42 15.59 23.05
C THR A 45 10.43 16.15 22.04
N GLY A 46 9.98 16.59 20.86
CA GLY A 46 10.85 16.93 19.73
C GLY A 46 11.43 15.70 19.01
N ALA A 47 10.96 14.49 19.33
CA ALA A 47 11.29 13.27 18.61
C ALA A 47 10.42 13.13 17.34
N ASP A 48 10.95 12.48 16.30
CA ASP A 48 10.22 12.27 15.04
C ASP A 48 8.90 11.49 15.21
N TYR A 49 8.83 10.61 16.22
CA TYR A 49 7.64 9.85 16.59
C TYR A 49 7.29 10.12 18.07
N PRO A 50 6.32 11.00 18.35
CA PRO A 50 5.93 11.32 19.72
C PRO A 50 5.24 10.13 20.40
N THR A 51 5.30 10.10 21.73
CA THR A 51 4.69 9.03 22.53
C THR A 51 3.32 9.44 23.05
N ALA A 52 2.33 8.56 22.94
CA ALA A 52 1.05 8.70 23.61
C ALA A 52 1.16 8.16 25.04
N VAL A 53 0.91 9.01 26.04
CA VAL A 53 0.93 8.62 27.46
C VAL A 53 -0.49 8.56 27.98
N GLN A 54 -0.91 7.41 28.47
CA GLN A 54 -2.24 7.25 29.06
C GLN A 54 -2.37 8.06 30.36
N THR A 55 -3.35 8.95 30.39
CA THR A 55 -3.66 9.81 31.53
C THR A 55 -4.87 9.33 32.32
N ASP A 56 -5.81 8.63 31.66
CA ASP A 56 -7.00 8.07 32.30
C ASP A 56 -7.57 6.87 31.53
N SER A 57 -8.52 6.14 32.12
CA SER A 57 -9.30 5.09 31.46
C SER A 57 -10.39 5.70 30.57
N ALA A 58 -10.69 5.07 29.44
CA ALA A 58 -11.85 5.43 28.61
C ALA A 58 -13.20 5.27 29.35
N ASP A 59 -13.28 4.44 30.38
CA ASP A 59 -14.50 4.33 31.22
C ASP A 59 -14.81 5.64 31.97
N ASN A 60 -13.83 6.53 32.10
CA ASN A 60 -13.95 7.80 32.80
C ASN A 60 -14.32 8.96 31.87
N LEU A 61 -14.60 8.74 30.59
CA LEU A 61 -15.00 9.76 29.60
C LEU A 61 -15.99 10.81 30.17
N ARG A 62 -17.03 10.35 30.87
CA ARG A 62 -18.08 11.21 31.45
C ARG A 62 -17.61 12.18 32.53
N LYS A 63 -16.42 11.96 33.09
CA LYS A 63 -15.82 12.84 34.11
C LYS A 63 -15.11 14.03 33.47
N HIS A 64 -14.83 13.98 32.17
CA HIS A 64 -14.12 15.02 31.43
C HIS A 64 -15.12 15.96 30.78
N ALA A 65 -15.52 16.98 31.54
CA ALA A 65 -16.36 18.05 31.03
C ALA A 65 -15.51 19.12 30.34
N LEU A 66 -15.76 19.31 29.04
CA LEU A 66 -14.96 20.11 28.14
C LEU A 66 -15.60 21.49 27.94
N LYS A 67 -14.84 22.54 28.23
CA LYS A 67 -15.20 23.93 27.88
C LYS A 67 -14.44 24.37 26.63
N LYS A 68 -14.75 25.58 26.15
CA LYS A 68 -13.97 26.26 25.11
C LYS A 68 -12.44 26.13 25.34
N GLY A 69 -11.75 25.62 24.34
CA GLY A 69 -10.30 25.42 24.28
C GLY A 69 -9.81 24.10 24.87
N ASP A 70 -10.68 23.32 25.53
CA ASP A 70 -10.28 22.01 26.06
C ASP A 70 -10.17 20.97 24.94
N LYS A 71 -9.23 20.05 25.12
CA LYS A 71 -8.98 18.91 24.22
C LYS A 71 -9.08 17.60 24.98
N LEU A 72 -9.54 16.57 24.29
CA LEU A 72 -9.59 15.20 24.78
C LEU A 72 -9.10 14.26 23.67
N CYS A 73 -8.01 13.53 23.91
CA CYS A 73 -7.47 12.58 22.94
C CYS A 73 -7.70 11.15 23.43
N LEU A 74 -8.23 10.30 22.54
CA LEU A 74 -8.58 8.91 22.82
C LEU A 74 -7.65 8.00 22.04
N ASP A 75 -7.12 6.97 22.71
CA ASP A 75 -6.39 5.87 22.08
C ASP A 75 -7.31 4.66 21.97
N PHE A 76 -7.48 4.13 20.75
CA PHE A 76 -8.23 2.89 20.48
C PHE A 76 -7.40 1.62 20.73
N GLY A 77 -6.12 1.76 21.09
CA GLY A 77 -5.18 0.69 21.41
C GLY A 77 -4.62 -0.05 20.20
N ASP A 78 -5.25 0.08 19.03
CA ASP A 78 -4.85 -0.51 17.75
C ASP A 78 -5.48 0.29 16.59
N HIS A 79 -4.91 0.21 15.39
CA HIS A 79 -5.36 0.92 14.19
C HIS A 79 -6.70 0.39 13.68
N GLN A 80 -7.71 1.25 13.53
CA GLN A 80 -9.07 0.93 13.07
C GLN A 80 -9.39 1.52 11.71
N VAL A 81 -10.29 0.87 10.97
CA VAL A 81 -10.87 1.39 9.72
C VAL A 81 -12.39 1.26 9.82
N GLY A 82 -13.13 2.37 9.92
CA GLY A 82 -14.56 2.29 10.21
C GLY A 82 -15.29 3.60 10.33
N TYR A 83 -16.49 3.52 10.88
CA TYR A 83 -17.40 4.65 11.08
C TYR A 83 -17.53 4.94 12.57
N VAL A 84 -17.44 6.20 12.97
CA VAL A 84 -17.41 6.60 14.38
C VAL A 84 -18.75 7.17 14.81
N THR A 85 -19.18 6.80 16.02
CA THR A 85 -20.37 7.33 16.67
C THR A 85 -19.98 7.91 18.03
N LEU A 86 -20.46 9.11 18.32
CA LEU A 86 -20.26 9.79 19.60
C LEU A 86 -21.61 9.98 20.28
N LYS A 87 -21.73 9.59 21.56
CA LYS A 87 -22.83 9.99 22.42
C LYS A 87 -22.39 11.21 23.20
N LEU A 88 -23.12 12.31 23.06
CA LEU A 88 -22.77 13.61 23.62
C LEU A 88 -23.87 14.09 24.55
N SER A 89 -23.47 14.68 25.67
CA SER A 89 -24.35 15.35 26.62
C SER A 89 -23.72 16.64 27.11
N SER A 90 -24.37 17.31 28.06
CA SER A 90 -23.87 18.52 28.68
C SER A 90 -24.08 18.51 30.19
N ILE A 91 -23.22 19.26 30.88
CA ILE A 91 -23.37 19.56 32.30
C ILE A 91 -23.37 21.07 32.54
N GLY A 92 -23.89 21.48 33.69
CA GLY A 92 -24.03 22.89 34.06
C GLY A 92 -25.44 23.41 33.83
N SER A 93 -25.55 24.64 33.32
CA SER A 93 -26.85 25.21 32.94
C SER A 93 -27.42 24.52 31.70
N PRO A 94 -28.72 24.69 31.39
CA PRO A 94 -29.26 24.32 30.09
C PRO A 94 -28.43 24.93 28.95
N GLN A 95 -28.15 24.12 27.93
CA GLN A 95 -27.41 24.53 26.73
C GLN A 95 -28.12 25.74 26.11
N ASP A 96 -27.42 26.87 26.05
CA ASP A 96 -27.93 28.16 25.56
C ASP A 96 -27.24 28.63 24.26
N ALA A 97 -26.33 27.83 23.72
CA ALA A 97 -25.67 28.03 22.44
C ALA A 97 -25.24 26.66 21.86
N PRO A 98 -25.01 26.54 20.54
CA PRO A 98 -24.49 25.31 19.94
C PRO A 98 -23.12 24.91 20.52
N ALA A 99 -22.83 23.61 20.56
CA ALA A 99 -21.46 23.12 20.75
C ALA A 99 -20.72 23.24 19.41
N PHE A 100 -19.64 24.01 19.35
CA PHE A 100 -18.74 24.02 18.20
C PHE A 100 -17.47 23.27 18.55
N PHE A 101 -17.22 22.14 17.89
CA PHE A 101 -16.03 21.33 18.16
C PHE A 101 -15.47 20.73 16.87
N LYS A 102 -14.20 20.36 16.93
CA LYS A 102 -13.44 19.70 15.89
C LYS A 102 -13.12 18.28 16.31
N LEU A 103 -13.20 17.35 15.36
CA LEU A 103 -12.61 16.02 15.47
C LEU A 103 -11.37 15.95 14.60
N LYS A 104 -10.31 15.33 15.10
CA LYS A 104 -9.11 15.00 14.33
C LYS A 104 -8.75 13.53 14.55
N PHE A 105 -8.58 12.80 13.45
CA PHE A 105 -8.25 11.38 13.46
C PHE A 105 -6.82 11.17 12.96
N GLY A 106 -6.03 10.36 13.66
CA GLY A 106 -4.65 10.04 13.28
C GLY A 106 -4.38 8.54 13.36
N GLU A 107 -3.66 8.01 12.39
CA GLU A 107 -3.17 6.63 12.38
C GLU A 107 -2.01 6.46 13.37
N ILE A 108 -1.14 7.48 13.48
CA ILE A 108 -0.07 7.52 14.48
C ILE A 108 -0.13 8.79 15.35
N ALA A 109 0.57 8.77 16.49
CA ALA A 109 0.60 9.89 17.43
C ALA A 109 1.18 11.18 16.81
N LYS A 110 2.12 11.06 15.86
CA LYS A 110 2.72 12.20 15.14
C LYS A 110 1.65 13.07 14.47
N GLU A 111 0.65 12.46 13.84
CA GLU A 111 -0.40 13.20 13.16
C GLU A 111 -1.20 14.09 14.11
N MET A 112 -1.22 13.80 15.42
CA MET A 112 -1.90 14.64 16.41
C MET A 112 -1.13 15.93 16.70
N THR A 113 0.21 15.94 16.56
CA THR A 113 1.04 17.13 16.80
C THR A 113 1.20 18.00 15.55
N GLU A 114 1.09 17.41 14.36
CA GLU A 114 1.19 18.13 13.09
C GLU A 114 -0.04 19.01 12.83
N LYS A 115 0.15 20.19 12.25
CA LYS A 115 -0.96 21.12 11.96
C LYS A 115 -1.38 21.06 10.51
N SER A 116 -2.66 20.77 10.29
CA SER A 116 -3.26 20.61 8.97
C SER A 116 -3.20 21.89 8.12
N GLU A 117 -3.23 23.05 8.75
CA GLU A 117 -3.08 24.35 8.09
C GLU A 117 -1.66 24.66 7.60
N GLU A 118 -0.64 23.98 8.15
CA GLU A 118 0.76 24.13 7.74
C GLU A 118 1.14 23.15 6.61
N TYR A 119 0.23 22.25 6.22
CA TYR A 119 0.44 21.34 5.10
C TYR A 119 0.53 22.08 3.76
N ASP A 120 1.69 21.97 3.11
CA ASP A 120 1.96 22.43 1.75
C ASP A 120 2.49 21.26 0.92
N GLY A 121 1.59 20.64 0.18
CA GLY A 121 1.86 19.42 -0.59
C GLY A 121 0.96 19.31 -1.81
N TRP A 122 1.36 18.48 -2.77
CA TRP A 122 0.64 18.35 -4.04
C TRP A 122 -0.57 17.41 -3.96
N ILE A 123 -0.64 16.55 -2.95
CA ILE A 123 -1.84 15.77 -2.63
C ILE A 123 -2.87 16.66 -1.93
N SER A 124 -4.16 16.41 -2.18
CA SER A 124 -5.23 17.18 -1.55
C SER A 124 -5.20 17.09 -0.02
N ARG A 125 -5.25 18.25 0.65
CA ARG A 125 -5.45 18.37 2.10
C ARG A 125 -6.73 17.68 2.60
N GLY A 126 -7.70 17.42 1.72
CA GLY A 126 -8.95 16.72 2.05
C GLY A 126 -8.76 15.29 2.57
N TRP A 127 -7.57 14.70 2.42
CA TRP A 127 -7.22 13.42 3.02
C TRP A 127 -6.89 13.49 4.51
N ILE A 128 -6.53 14.67 5.02
CA ILE A 128 -6.32 14.87 6.46
C ILE A 128 -7.67 14.75 7.14
N GLN A 129 -7.77 13.86 8.11
CA GLN A 129 -9.04 13.45 8.65
C GLN A 129 -9.53 14.36 9.77
N GLU A 130 -10.10 15.49 9.37
CA GLU A 130 -10.70 16.47 10.28
C GLU A 130 -12.17 16.72 9.94
N GLU A 131 -12.95 17.03 10.97
CA GLU A 131 -14.37 17.37 10.86
C GLU A 131 -14.72 18.49 11.83
N TYR A 132 -15.68 19.34 11.44
CA TYR A 132 -16.14 20.47 12.24
C TYR A 132 -17.65 20.37 12.45
N PHE A 133 -18.10 20.36 13.70
CA PHE A 133 -19.50 20.15 14.05
C PHE A 133 -20.09 21.32 14.82
N HIS A 134 -21.30 21.70 14.45
CA HIS A 134 -22.18 22.54 15.26
C HIS A 134 -23.35 21.68 15.75
N VAL A 135 -23.48 21.51 17.07
CA VAL A 135 -24.56 20.72 17.69
C VAL A 135 -25.48 21.63 18.49
N ASP A 136 -26.69 21.87 17.96
CA ASP A 136 -27.67 22.79 18.54
C ASP A 136 -28.35 22.25 19.81
N THR A 137 -28.43 20.93 19.97
CA THR A 137 -29.18 20.30 21.07
C THR A 137 -28.47 19.06 21.60
N LEU A 138 -28.29 19.05 22.92
CA LEU A 138 -27.74 17.94 23.71
C LEU A 138 -28.80 17.45 24.72
N PRO A 139 -28.84 16.14 25.05
CA PRO A 139 -27.95 15.09 24.54
C PRO A 139 -28.28 14.68 23.09
N THR A 140 -27.28 14.17 22.38
CA THR A 140 -27.44 13.65 21.01
C THR A 140 -26.54 12.45 20.74
N VAL A 141 -26.87 11.68 19.70
CA VAL A 141 -26.01 10.65 19.12
C VAL A 141 -25.56 11.14 17.75
N LEU A 142 -24.26 11.40 17.62
CA LEU A 142 -23.64 11.85 16.38
C LEU A 142 -23.04 10.64 15.65
N GLU A 143 -23.69 10.20 14.59
CA GLU A 143 -23.20 9.13 13.71
C GLU A 143 -22.49 9.74 12.48
N LEU A 144 -21.19 9.47 12.34
CA LEU A 144 -20.41 9.98 11.20
C LEU A 144 -20.57 9.08 9.98
N SER A 145 -20.94 9.70 8.85
CA SER A 145 -21.15 8.97 7.58
C SER A 145 -19.86 8.65 6.84
N ARG A 146 -18.77 9.37 7.11
CA ARG A 146 -17.47 9.14 6.50
C ARG A 146 -16.78 7.93 7.16
N ARG A 147 -16.09 7.11 6.36
CA ARG A 147 -15.16 6.09 6.88
C ARG A 147 -13.83 6.76 7.25
N TYR A 148 -13.25 6.41 8.38
CA TYR A 148 -11.96 6.89 8.88
C TYR A 148 -10.99 5.73 9.07
N ALA A 149 -9.70 5.99 8.90
CA ALA A 149 -8.61 5.10 9.30
C ALA A 149 -7.75 5.78 10.38
N PHE A 150 -7.66 5.20 11.58
CA PHE A 150 -7.09 5.88 12.73
C PHE A 150 -6.82 4.95 13.91
N ARG A 151 -5.92 5.34 14.80
CA ARG A 151 -5.81 4.83 16.17
C ARG A 151 -6.23 5.90 17.19
N TYR A 152 -5.87 7.15 16.92
CA TYR A 152 -6.11 8.28 17.81
C TYR A 152 -7.28 9.14 17.30
N LEU A 153 -8.10 9.60 18.24
CA LEU A 153 -9.17 10.58 18.00
C LEU A 153 -9.04 11.72 19.01
N GLU A 154 -8.73 12.92 18.53
CA GLU A 154 -8.78 14.15 19.31
C GLU A 154 -10.13 14.86 19.11
N ILE A 155 -10.73 15.27 20.23
CA ILE A 155 -11.93 16.10 20.31
C ILE A 155 -11.49 17.44 20.88
N GLU A 156 -11.58 18.51 20.07
CA GLU A 156 -11.23 19.87 20.47
C GLU A 156 -12.50 20.73 20.52
N VAL A 157 -12.84 21.25 21.69
CA VAL A 157 -13.98 22.16 21.85
C VAL A 157 -13.57 23.56 21.44
N LEU A 158 -13.96 23.97 20.22
CA LEU A 158 -13.63 25.27 19.67
C LEU A 158 -14.45 26.40 20.31
N ASP A 159 -15.72 26.15 20.59
CA ASP A 159 -16.56 27.10 21.32
C ASP A 159 -17.76 26.45 22.04
N THR A 160 -18.02 26.94 23.25
CA THR A 160 -19.25 26.75 24.04
C THR A 160 -19.51 28.04 24.81
N SER A 161 -20.73 28.23 25.32
CA SER A 161 -20.96 29.32 26.28
C SER A 161 -20.29 29.01 27.63
N MET A 162 -20.13 30.02 28.49
CA MET A 162 -19.55 29.84 29.82
C MET A 162 -20.50 29.13 30.81
N LYS A 163 -21.77 28.90 30.43
CA LYS A 163 -22.81 28.41 31.35
C LYS A 163 -22.89 26.89 31.44
N TRP A 164 -22.32 26.19 30.47
CA TRP A 164 -22.37 24.73 30.35
C TRP A 164 -21.08 24.19 29.69
N GLN A 165 -20.87 22.88 29.81
CA GLN A 165 -19.71 22.18 29.24
C GLN A 165 -20.18 20.95 28.47
N LEU A 166 -19.46 20.61 27.39
CA LEU A 166 -19.70 19.41 26.59
C LEU A 166 -19.17 18.18 27.34
N VAL A 167 -19.92 17.09 27.34
CA VAL A 167 -19.49 15.80 27.86
C VAL A 167 -19.59 14.75 26.77
N VAL A 168 -18.54 13.95 26.63
CA VAL A 168 -18.53 12.79 25.74
C VAL A 168 -18.90 11.57 26.59
N ASP A 169 -20.09 11.02 26.36
CA ASP A 169 -20.59 9.89 27.15
C ASP A 169 -20.04 8.54 26.70
N GLU A 170 -19.79 8.42 25.39
CA GLU A 170 -19.31 7.20 24.74
C GLU A 170 -18.78 7.55 23.35
N VAL A 171 -17.73 6.86 22.93
CA VAL A 171 -17.26 6.85 21.54
C VAL A 171 -17.11 5.40 21.11
N VAL A 172 -17.58 5.07 19.92
CA VAL A 172 -17.42 3.73 19.35
C VAL A 172 -17.11 3.80 17.86
N CYS A 173 -16.19 2.95 17.40
CA CYS A 173 -15.89 2.72 16.00
C CYS A 173 -16.52 1.40 15.56
N ARG A 174 -17.41 1.46 14.57
CA ARG A 174 -17.83 0.29 13.81
C ARG A 174 -16.76 0.01 12.75
N SER A 175 -15.79 -0.81 13.12
CA SER A 175 -14.63 -1.17 12.30
C SER A 175 -15.03 -2.23 11.26
N VAL A 176 -14.57 -2.07 10.02
CA VAL A 176 -15.01 -2.84 8.85
C VAL A 176 -13.85 -3.44 8.05
N SER A 177 -14.02 -4.66 7.55
CA SER A 177 -13.07 -5.33 6.65
C SER A 177 -13.74 -6.51 5.93
N ALA A 178 -13.22 -6.93 4.79
CA ALA A 178 -13.63 -8.16 4.12
C ALA A 178 -13.23 -9.44 4.89
N VAL A 179 -12.27 -9.33 5.82
CA VAL A 179 -11.70 -10.46 6.57
C VAL A 179 -11.55 -10.15 8.07
N SER A 180 -11.32 -11.18 8.87
CA SER A 180 -10.94 -11.04 10.29
C SER A 180 -9.55 -11.60 10.51
N THR A 181 -8.72 -10.97 11.36
CA THR A 181 -7.42 -11.52 11.79
C THR A 181 -7.53 -12.92 12.37
N GLU A 182 -8.67 -13.29 12.96
CA GLU A 182 -8.94 -14.63 13.48
C GLU A 182 -8.94 -15.73 12.40
N GLU A 183 -9.14 -15.37 11.13
CA GLU A 183 -9.11 -16.30 10.00
C GLU A 183 -7.69 -16.67 9.56
N ALA A 184 -6.69 -15.89 9.96
CA ALA A 184 -5.29 -16.14 9.65
C ALA A 184 -4.55 -16.77 10.83
N LYS A 185 -3.85 -17.88 10.59
CA LYS A 185 -2.96 -18.47 11.59
C LYS A 185 -1.69 -17.62 11.72
N SER A 186 -1.32 -17.29 12.95
CA SER A 186 -0.03 -16.66 13.25
C SER A 186 1.14 -17.54 12.81
N PHE A 187 2.22 -16.90 12.36
CA PHE A 187 3.45 -17.58 12.00
C PHE A 187 4.12 -18.16 13.26
N PRO A 188 4.40 -19.49 13.31
CA PRO A 188 5.02 -20.10 14.47
C PRO A 188 6.50 -19.71 14.54
N SER A 189 6.90 -19.04 15.62
CA SER A 189 8.30 -18.71 15.90
C SER A 189 8.50 -18.49 17.39
N GLU A 190 9.68 -18.78 17.91
CA GLU A 190 10.08 -18.38 19.27
C GLU A 190 10.62 -16.94 19.34
N ASP A 191 10.97 -16.37 18.18
CA ASP A 191 11.46 -15.00 18.08
C ASP A 191 10.29 -14.00 18.13
N ARG A 192 10.27 -13.19 19.19
CA ARG A 192 9.21 -12.18 19.40
C ARG A 192 9.15 -11.13 18.29
N MET A 193 10.28 -10.76 17.68
CA MET A 193 10.27 -9.81 16.57
C MET A 193 9.61 -10.43 15.34
N ILE A 194 9.89 -11.70 15.05
CA ILE A 194 9.24 -12.43 13.94
C ILE A 194 7.73 -12.54 14.16
N GLN A 195 7.30 -12.86 15.37
CA GLN A 195 5.87 -12.87 15.72
C GLN A 195 5.20 -11.50 15.52
N LYS A 196 5.89 -10.41 15.87
CA LYS A 196 5.38 -9.04 15.66
C LYS A 196 5.34 -8.66 14.18
N LEU A 197 6.38 -8.98 13.40
CA LEU A 197 6.41 -8.78 11.95
C LEU A 197 5.16 -9.41 11.31
N ASP A 198 4.86 -10.67 11.67
CA ASP A 198 3.66 -11.34 11.18
C ASP A 198 2.37 -10.67 11.63
N LYS A 199 2.23 -10.37 12.93
CA LYS A 199 1.01 -9.78 13.48
C LYS A 199 0.68 -8.43 12.84
N VAL A 200 1.68 -7.54 12.71
CA VAL A 200 1.52 -6.21 12.11
C VAL A 200 1.23 -6.32 10.62
N SER A 201 1.88 -7.26 9.91
CA SER A 201 1.54 -7.61 8.53
C SER A 201 0.06 -8.00 8.37
N LEU A 202 -0.44 -8.91 9.20
CA LEU A 202 -1.83 -9.37 9.15
C LEU A 202 -2.81 -8.23 9.42
N ARG A 203 -2.50 -7.37 10.40
CA ARG A 203 -3.34 -6.20 10.72
C ARG A 203 -3.39 -5.20 9.57
N THR A 204 -2.24 -4.93 8.95
CA THR A 204 -2.13 -4.04 7.78
C THR A 204 -3.00 -4.56 6.63
N LEU A 205 -2.85 -5.84 6.27
CA LEU A 205 -3.61 -6.42 5.19
C LEU A 205 -5.12 -6.45 5.48
N GLN A 206 -5.53 -6.84 6.69
CA GLN A 206 -6.95 -6.83 7.06
C GLN A 206 -7.57 -5.44 6.85
N ASN A 207 -6.90 -4.39 7.30
CA ASN A 207 -7.42 -3.02 7.24
C ASN A 207 -7.54 -2.50 5.80
N CYS A 208 -6.67 -2.97 4.89
CA CYS A 208 -6.71 -2.66 3.45
C CYS A 208 -7.66 -3.56 2.63
N MET A 209 -8.06 -4.73 3.16
CA MET A 209 -9.04 -5.61 2.50
C MET A 209 -10.47 -5.11 2.75
N GLN A 210 -11.03 -4.41 1.77
CA GLN A 210 -12.36 -3.79 1.82
C GLN A 210 -13.23 -4.35 0.67
N SER A 211 -13.99 -3.50 -0.03
CA SER A 211 -14.73 -3.90 -1.25
C SER A 211 -13.81 -4.27 -2.41
N VAL A 212 -12.55 -3.84 -2.32
CA VAL A 212 -11.37 -4.19 -3.12
C VAL A 212 -10.15 -4.30 -2.19
N PHE A 213 -9.00 -4.70 -2.72
CA PHE A 213 -7.72 -4.46 -2.05
C PHE A 213 -7.36 -2.98 -2.20
N GLU A 214 -7.62 -2.18 -1.17
CA GLU A 214 -7.18 -0.79 -1.12
C GLU A 214 -5.67 -0.75 -0.88
N ASP A 215 -4.98 0.26 -1.41
CA ASP A 215 -3.58 0.56 -1.10
C ASP A 215 -3.40 0.91 0.39
N GLY A 216 -4.16 1.93 0.84
CA GLY A 216 -4.25 2.36 2.22
C GLY A 216 -5.64 2.90 2.57
N PRO A 217 -6.17 2.64 3.79
CA PRO A 217 -7.55 2.91 4.15
C PRO A 217 -7.81 4.37 4.56
N LYS A 218 -6.76 5.12 4.96
CA LYS A 218 -6.82 6.58 5.08
C LYS A 218 -6.85 7.19 3.69
N ARG A 219 -5.84 6.82 2.89
CA ARG A 219 -5.53 7.30 1.55
C ARG A 219 -4.70 6.21 0.83
N ASP A 220 -4.89 5.97 -0.47
CA ASP A 220 -5.88 6.59 -1.37
C ASP A 220 -7.27 5.94 -1.33
N ARG A 221 -7.44 4.86 -0.56
CA ARG A 221 -8.65 4.01 -0.53
C ARG A 221 -8.94 3.38 -1.89
N ARG A 222 -7.89 3.06 -2.66
CA ARG A 222 -8.02 2.76 -4.08
C ARG A 222 -7.31 1.47 -4.45
N LEU A 223 -7.83 0.80 -5.48
CA LEU A 223 -7.24 -0.40 -6.03
C LEU A 223 -6.12 0.00 -7.00
N TRP A 224 -4.87 -0.22 -6.60
CA TRP A 224 -3.66 -0.06 -7.41
C TRP A 224 -3.06 -1.42 -7.76
N LEU A 225 -2.55 -1.57 -8.98
CA LEU A 225 -2.16 -2.89 -9.49
C LEU A 225 -0.83 -3.41 -8.89
N GLY A 226 0.15 -2.54 -8.67
CA GLY A 226 1.39 -2.90 -7.98
C GLY A 226 1.11 -3.39 -6.55
N ASP A 227 0.25 -2.67 -5.83
CA ASP A 227 -0.24 -3.03 -4.50
C ASP A 227 -1.00 -4.36 -4.52
N LEU A 228 -1.97 -4.52 -5.43
CA LEU A 228 -2.76 -5.74 -5.57
C LEU A 228 -1.87 -6.97 -5.64
N ARG A 229 -0.79 -6.93 -6.43
CA ARG A 229 0.14 -8.05 -6.56
C ARG A 229 0.70 -8.47 -5.21
N LEU A 230 1.25 -7.55 -4.43
CA LEU A 230 1.85 -7.86 -3.13
C LEU A 230 0.80 -8.26 -2.08
N GLN A 231 -0.35 -7.60 -2.08
CA GLN A 231 -1.48 -7.94 -1.21
C GLN A 231 -1.99 -9.35 -1.48
N ALA A 232 -2.11 -9.74 -2.74
CA ALA A 232 -2.56 -11.06 -3.15
C ALA A 232 -1.59 -12.16 -2.67
N LEU A 233 -0.28 -11.96 -2.82
CA LEU A 233 0.75 -12.88 -2.34
C LEU A 233 0.63 -13.17 -0.84
N VAL A 234 0.41 -12.11 -0.04
CA VAL A 234 0.19 -12.26 1.41
C VAL A 234 -1.13 -12.98 1.66
N ASN A 235 -2.22 -12.55 1.01
CA ASN A 235 -3.55 -13.16 1.15
C ASN A 235 -3.54 -14.68 0.88
N TYR A 236 -2.85 -15.16 -0.16
CA TYR A 236 -2.78 -16.59 -0.49
C TYR A 236 -2.16 -17.45 0.63
N ARG A 237 -1.31 -16.83 1.47
CA ARG A 237 -0.65 -17.48 2.61
C ARG A 237 -1.33 -17.20 3.95
N THR A 238 -2.33 -16.33 3.99
CA THR A 238 -3.00 -15.89 5.22
C THR A 238 -4.52 -16.10 5.14
N PHE A 239 -5.27 -15.08 4.73
CA PHE A 239 -6.74 -15.04 4.75
C PHE A 239 -7.41 -15.90 3.66
N LYS A 240 -6.71 -16.12 2.54
CA LYS A 240 -7.18 -16.92 1.41
C LYS A 240 -8.54 -16.48 0.87
N ASN A 241 -8.81 -15.17 0.89
CA ASN A 241 -9.98 -14.60 0.23
C ASN A 241 -9.70 -14.52 -1.28
N TYR A 242 -9.87 -15.64 -1.98
CA TYR A 242 -9.57 -15.76 -3.40
C TYR A 242 -10.57 -14.98 -4.27
N ASP A 243 -11.83 -14.88 -3.85
CA ASP A 243 -12.87 -14.14 -4.56
C ASP A 243 -12.55 -12.64 -4.63
N LEU A 244 -11.98 -12.06 -3.57
CA LEU A 244 -11.56 -10.66 -3.62
C LEU A 244 -10.43 -10.41 -4.63
N VAL A 245 -9.50 -11.37 -4.78
CA VAL A 245 -8.43 -11.25 -5.79
C VAL A 245 -9.02 -11.39 -7.19
N LYS A 246 -9.89 -12.38 -7.38
CA LYS A 246 -10.64 -12.61 -8.61
C LYS A 246 -11.40 -11.35 -9.04
N ARG A 247 -12.13 -10.73 -8.11
CA ARG A 247 -12.82 -9.46 -8.31
C ARG A 247 -11.87 -8.40 -8.86
N CYS A 248 -10.75 -8.16 -8.19
CA CYS A 248 -9.82 -7.10 -8.56
C CYS A 248 -9.18 -7.34 -9.94
N LEU A 249 -8.83 -8.58 -10.29
CA LEU A 249 -8.33 -8.92 -11.62
C LEU A 249 -9.38 -8.64 -12.72
N TYR A 250 -10.64 -9.04 -12.50
CA TYR A 250 -11.72 -8.72 -13.42
C TYR A 250 -12.04 -7.21 -13.50
N LEU A 251 -11.85 -6.44 -12.43
CA LEU A 251 -12.03 -4.98 -12.47
C LEU A 251 -10.99 -4.33 -13.41
N PHE A 252 -9.71 -4.71 -13.30
CA PHE A 252 -8.65 -4.18 -14.17
C PHE A 252 -8.85 -4.57 -15.64
N ALA A 253 -9.28 -5.80 -15.93
CA ALA A 253 -9.59 -6.22 -17.29
C ALA A 253 -10.95 -5.73 -17.80
N GLY A 254 -11.84 -5.35 -16.88
CA GLY A 254 -13.21 -4.94 -17.17
C GLY A 254 -13.32 -3.51 -17.70
N GLN A 255 -12.32 -2.67 -17.46
CA GLN A 255 -12.23 -1.37 -18.11
C GLN A 255 -10.77 -0.99 -18.39
N THR A 256 -10.42 -0.86 -19.67
CA THR A 256 -9.06 -0.57 -20.13
C THR A 256 -9.04 0.68 -21.01
N LYS A 257 -7.84 1.15 -21.37
CA LYS A 257 -7.66 2.05 -22.52
C LYS A 257 -8.08 1.35 -23.81
N ASP A 258 -8.40 2.11 -24.86
CA ASP A 258 -8.80 1.61 -26.18
C ASP A 258 -7.76 0.74 -26.88
N ASN A 259 -6.47 0.97 -26.62
CA ASN A 259 -5.39 0.09 -27.06
C ASN A 259 -5.29 -1.21 -26.24
N GLY A 260 -6.15 -1.42 -25.23
CA GLY A 260 -6.16 -2.59 -24.34
C GLY A 260 -5.23 -2.50 -23.13
N GLN A 261 -4.58 -1.35 -22.88
CA GLN A 261 -3.72 -1.16 -21.72
C GLN A 261 -4.54 -1.11 -20.43
N VAL A 262 -4.11 -1.89 -19.44
CA VAL A 262 -4.64 -1.84 -18.08
C VAL A 262 -4.14 -0.57 -17.38
N GLY A 263 -5.05 0.19 -16.76
CA GLY A 263 -4.67 1.39 -15.99
C GLY A 263 -3.94 1.05 -14.69
N ALA A 264 -3.21 2.02 -14.13
CA ALA A 264 -2.47 1.81 -12.89
C ALA A 264 -3.40 1.61 -11.67
N CYS A 265 -4.56 2.29 -11.67
CA CYS A 265 -5.57 2.16 -10.62
C CYS A 265 -7.00 2.35 -11.15
N LEU A 266 -7.97 2.02 -10.29
CA LEU A 266 -9.40 2.07 -10.60
C LEU A 266 -10.18 2.69 -9.45
N PHE A 267 -11.19 3.49 -9.77
CA PHE A 267 -12.24 3.91 -8.86
C PHE A 267 -13.42 2.95 -8.99
N ILE A 268 -14.09 2.65 -7.87
CA ILE A 268 -15.27 1.79 -7.82
C ILE A 268 -16.56 2.55 -7.46
N GLU A 269 -16.43 3.80 -7.02
CA GLU A 269 -17.55 4.65 -6.60
C GLU A 269 -17.50 6.02 -7.31
N PRO A 270 -18.65 6.60 -7.70
CA PRO A 270 -19.99 5.99 -7.66
C PRO A 270 -20.20 4.91 -8.73
N GLN A 271 -19.25 4.74 -9.64
CA GLN A 271 -19.22 3.71 -10.67
C GLN A 271 -17.76 3.34 -10.99
N ILE A 272 -17.58 2.22 -11.69
CA ILE A 272 -16.24 1.76 -12.06
C ILE A 272 -15.63 2.68 -13.11
N ILE A 273 -14.49 3.26 -12.79
CA ILE A 273 -13.72 4.15 -13.68
C ILE A 273 -12.24 3.83 -13.54
N VAL A 274 -11.61 3.35 -14.60
CA VAL A 274 -10.15 3.28 -14.72
C VAL A 274 -9.58 4.68 -14.79
N ASP A 275 -8.51 4.91 -14.04
CA ASP A 275 -7.83 6.20 -14.03
C ASP A 275 -7.15 6.49 -15.38
N ASP A 276 -6.77 7.75 -15.61
CA ASP A 276 -5.97 8.14 -16.78
C ASP A 276 -4.46 7.98 -16.56
N THR A 277 -4.06 7.49 -15.39
CA THR A 277 -2.68 7.12 -15.04
C THR A 277 -2.33 5.73 -15.58
N PHE A 278 -1.30 5.65 -16.42
CA PHE A 278 -0.74 4.39 -16.93
C PHE A 278 0.73 4.25 -16.55
N LEU A 279 1.01 3.21 -15.77
CA LEU A 279 2.36 2.84 -15.37
C LEU A 279 2.73 1.52 -16.04
N LEU A 280 3.88 1.50 -16.73
CA LEU A 280 4.28 0.38 -17.56
C LEU A 280 4.50 -0.90 -16.74
N ASP A 281 5.19 -0.78 -15.60
CA ASP A 281 5.41 -1.88 -14.65
C ASP A 281 4.09 -2.42 -14.09
N TYR A 282 3.17 -1.53 -13.70
CA TYR A 282 1.87 -1.95 -13.16
C TYR A 282 1.07 -2.71 -14.22
N SER A 283 1.02 -2.20 -15.45
CA SER A 283 0.36 -2.88 -16.57
C SER A 283 0.92 -4.30 -16.75
N MET A 284 2.26 -4.45 -16.77
CA MET A 284 2.91 -5.76 -16.91
C MET A 284 2.62 -6.70 -15.73
N PHE A 285 2.49 -6.17 -14.50
CA PHE A 285 2.16 -6.98 -13.32
C PHE A 285 0.77 -7.60 -13.36
N PHE A 286 -0.13 -7.19 -14.27
CA PHE A 286 -1.40 -7.89 -14.48
C PHE A 286 -1.18 -9.38 -14.77
N GLY A 287 -0.25 -9.69 -15.69
CA GLY A 287 0.06 -11.06 -16.08
C GLY A 287 0.68 -11.87 -14.94
N ALA A 288 1.62 -11.29 -14.20
CA ALA A 288 2.21 -11.92 -13.03
C ALA A 288 1.15 -12.21 -11.95
N SER A 289 0.29 -11.23 -11.66
CA SER A 289 -0.78 -11.38 -10.66
C SER A 289 -1.82 -12.44 -11.06
N LEU A 290 -2.13 -12.56 -12.36
CA LEU A 290 -3.01 -13.59 -12.90
C LEU A 290 -2.40 -14.98 -12.76
N LEU A 291 -1.10 -15.14 -13.04
CA LEU A 291 -0.40 -16.41 -12.84
C LEU A 291 -0.43 -16.80 -11.35
N ASP A 292 -0.06 -15.89 -10.45
CA ASP A 292 -0.06 -16.16 -9.00
C ASP A 292 -1.46 -16.58 -8.50
N TYR A 293 -2.51 -15.93 -9.02
CA TYR A 293 -3.89 -16.29 -8.73
C TYR A 293 -4.23 -17.71 -9.20
N TYR A 294 -3.89 -18.04 -10.44
CA TYR A 294 -4.10 -19.38 -10.97
C TYR A 294 -3.30 -20.41 -10.16
N GLU A 295 -2.05 -20.12 -9.80
CA GLU A 295 -1.24 -21.05 -9.02
C GLU A 295 -1.85 -21.35 -7.65
N ALA A 296 -2.44 -20.33 -7.01
CA ALA A 296 -3.09 -20.45 -5.70
C ALA A 296 -4.46 -21.15 -5.75
N THR A 297 -5.21 -21.05 -6.85
CA THR A 297 -6.63 -21.47 -6.93
C THR A 297 -6.90 -22.62 -7.90
N LYS A 298 -6.05 -22.76 -8.93
CA LYS A 298 -6.26 -23.60 -10.12
C LYS A 298 -7.54 -23.26 -10.90
N ASP A 299 -8.00 -22.02 -10.81
CA ASP A 299 -9.18 -21.53 -11.53
C ASP A 299 -8.86 -21.31 -13.02
N GLU A 300 -9.06 -22.37 -13.82
CA GLU A 300 -8.82 -22.35 -15.26
C GLU A 300 -9.74 -21.40 -16.02
N GLU A 301 -10.99 -21.20 -15.57
CA GLU A 301 -11.95 -20.31 -16.24
C GLU A 301 -11.43 -18.88 -16.22
N THR A 302 -10.99 -18.41 -15.06
CA THR A 302 -10.47 -17.05 -14.88
C THR A 302 -9.16 -16.86 -15.63
N LEU A 303 -8.29 -17.87 -15.61
CA LEU A 303 -7.05 -17.84 -16.38
C LEU A 303 -7.35 -17.67 -17.88
N ARG A 304 -8.30 -18.43 -18.43
CA ARG A 304 -8.70 -18.36 -19.85
C ARG A 304 -9.37 -17.04 -20.19
N ASP A 305 -10.24 -16.53 -19.33
CA ASP A 305 -10.91 -15.25 -19.54
C ASP A 305 -9.91 -14.08 -19.64
N LEU A 306 -8.92 -14.07 -18.76
CA LEU A 306 -8.04 -12.93 -18.56
C LEU A 306 -6.70 -13.04 -19.30
N SER A 307 -6.37 -14.18 -19.89
CA SER A 307 -5.09 -14.41 -20.57
C SER A 307 -4.87 -13.46 -21.75
N THR A 308 -5.90 -13.15 -22.53
CA THR A 308 -5.77 -12.20 -23.65
C THR A 308 -5.42 -10.80 -23.15
N CYS A 309 -5.96 -10.39 -22.00
CA CYS A 309 -5.58 -9.12 -21.36
C CYS A 309 -4.12 -9.16 -20.92
N ALA A 310 -3.67 -10.26 -20.30
CA ALA A 310 -2.27 -10.44 -19.89
C ALA A 310 -1.29 -10.41 -21.09
N TYR A 311 -1.61 -11.09 -22.20
CA TYR A 311 -0.80 -11.06 -23.42
C TYR A 311 -0.70 -9.65 -23.97
N ARG A 312 -1.81 -8.91 -23.96
CA ARG A 312 -1.86 -7.55 -24.49
C ARG A 312 -0.93 -6.60 -23.73
N GLN A 313 -0.77 -6.76 -22.42
CA GLN A 313 0.13 -5.90 -21.64
C GLN A 313 1.60 -6.10 -22.07
N MET A 314 2.00 -7.33 -22.39
CA MET A 314 3.36 -7.62 -22.87
C MET A 314 3.58 -7.13 -24.30
N GLU A 315 2.55 -7.19 -25.15
CA GLU A 315 2.59 -6.65 -26.52
C GLU A 315 2.78 -5.13 -26.51
N ILE A 316 2.04 -4.41 -25.67
CA ILE A 316 2.18 -2.95 -25.51
C ILE A 316 3.56 -2.61 -24.95
N ALA A 317 4.01 -3.33 -23.91
CA ALA A 317 5.32 -3.06 -23.32
C ALA A 317 6.49 -3.35 -24.28
N LYS A 318 6.33 -4.32 -25.20
CA LYS A 318 7.32 -4.63 -26.23
C LYS A 318 7.60 -3.46 -27.17
N GLU A 319 6.61 -2.59 -27.40
CA GLU A 319 6.74 -1.39 -28.23
C GLU A 319 7.68 -0.33 -27.63
N GLN A 320 8.03 -0.45 -26.34
CA GLN A 320 8.90 0.48 -25.60
C GLN A 320 10.39 0.09 -25.64
N PHE A 321 10.81 -0.71 -26.63
CA PHE A 321 12.20 -1.14 -26.77
C PHE A 321 12.78 -0.68 -28.11
N ASP A 322 14.06 -0.30 -28.11
CA ASP A 322 14.79 0.09 -29.31
C ASP A 322 15.24 -1.13 -30.13
N GLU A 323 15.91 -0.87 -31.26
CA GLU A 323 16.44 -1.92 -32.14
C GLU A 323 17.52 -2.80 -31.49
N LYS A 324 18.08 -2.39 -30.34
CA LYS A 324 19.05 -3.16 -29.54
C LYS A 324 18.38 -3.93 -28.42
N ASN A 325 17.05 -3.93 -28.33
CA ASN A 325 16.28 -4.48 -27.22
C ASN A 325 16.60 -3.81 -25.87
N LEU A 326 16.92 -2.52 -25.89
CA LEU A 326 17.00 -1.71 -24.67
C LEU A 326 15.71 -0.94 -24.48
N LEU A 327 15.24 -0.91 -23.23
CA LEU A 327 14.05 -0.14 -22.89
C LEU A 327 14.30 1.35 -23.17
N ILE A 328 13.34 1.99 -23.83
CA ILE A 328 13.30 3.43 -24.06
C ILE A 328 12.55 4.06 -22.87
N PRO A 329 13.19 4.89 -22.03
CA PRO A 329 12.49 5.58 -20.95
C PRO A 329 11.40 6.49 -21.49
N GLY A 330 10.21 6.42 -20.89
CA GLY A 330 9.12 7.35 -21.17
C GLY A 330 9.36 8.74 -20.55
N GLU A 331 8.47 9.68 -20.88
CA GLU A 331 8.43 11.00 -20.25
C GLU A 331 7.44 11.02 -19.08
N GLY A 332 7.65 11.90 -18.10
CA GLY A 332 6.76 12.07 -16.96
C GLY A 332 6.67 10.83 -16.06
N PHE A 333 5.47 10.52 -15.60
CA PHE A 333 5.19 9.40 -14.68
C PHE A 333 4.79 8.13 -15.44
N TRP A 334 5.72 7.61 -16.26
CA TRP A 334 5.50 6.47 -17.15
C TRP A 334 5.75 5.09 -16.50
N GLY A 335 6.43 5.06 -15.36
CA GLY A 335 6.75 3.84 -14.62
C GLY A 335 7.04 4.15 -13.16
N PHE A 336 6.63 3.25 -12.25
CA PHE A 336 6.73 3.48 -10.82
C PHE A 336 8.06 3.01 -10.24
N ILE A 337 8.31 1.70 -10.15
CA ILE A 337 9.49 1.07 -9.52
C ILE A 337 9.65 1.40 -8.01
N ASP A 338 9.87 2.67 -7.66
CA ASP A 338 9.96 3.17 -6.28
C ASP A 338 9.68 4.69 -6.25
N TRP A 339 9.44 5.24 -5.06
CA TRP A 339 9.26 6.67 -4.79
C TRP A 339 10.57 7.46 -4.71
N THR A 340 11.72 6.84 -4.93
CA THR A 340 13.04 7.49 -4.84
C THR A 340 13.19 8.59 -5.88
N GLU A 341 13.41 9.83 -5.42
CA GLU A 341 13.61 10.99 -6.29
C GLU A 341 14.89 10.85 -7.13
N GLY A 342 14.77 11.14 -8.43
CA GLY A 342 15.88 11.06 -9.38
C GLY A 342 16.33 9.62 -9.70
N LEU A 343 15.52 8.61 -9.37
CA LEU A 343 15.77 7.23 -9.76
C LEU A 343 15.63 7.06 -11.27
N ASP A 344 16.72 6.66 -11.93
CA ASP A 344 16.64 6.19 -13.32
C ASP A 344 16.09 4.77 -13.35
N LYS A 345 15.04 4.56 -14.17
CA LYS A 345 14.22 3.35 -14.17
C LYS A 345 14.49 2.43 -15.36
N GLN A 346 15.39 2.78 -16.28
CA GLN A 346 15.61 2.03 -17.52
C GLN A 346 15.94 0.55 -17.27
N ALA A 347 16.99 0.28 -16.49
CA ALA A 347 17.44 -1.07 -16.23
C ALA A 347 16.43 -1.84 -15.36
N ALA A 348 15.91 -1.22 -14.31
CA ALA A 348 14.89 -1.83 -13.45
C ALA A 348 13.65 -2.26 -14.25
N MET A 349 13.12 -1.38 -15.10
CA MET A 349 11.93 -1.66 -15.91
C MET A 349 12.20 -2.70 -17.01
N GLN A 350 13.42 -2.76 -17.57
CA GLN A 350 13.81 -3.87 -18.45
C GLN A 350 13.83 -5.20 -17.69
N GLY A 351 14.31 -5.21 -16.43
CA GLY A 351 14.20 -6.37 -15.54
C GLY A 351 12.74 -6.78 -15.28
N VAL A 352 11.85 -5.82 -14.99
CA VAL A 352 10.40 -6.08 -14.84
C VAL A 352 9.81 -6.71 -16.10
N TYR A 353 10.16 -6.22 -17.29
CA TYR A 353 9.68 -6.81 -18.55
C TYR A 353 10.10 -8.28 -18.67
N ILE A 354 11.38 -8.58 -18.44
CA ILE A 354 11.91 -9.95 -18.55
C ILE A 354 11.20 -10.86 -17.53
N TYR A 355 11.04 -10.40 -16.29
CA TYR A 355 10.32 -11.13 -15.24
C TYR A 355 8.87 -11.43 -15.65
N CYS A 356 8.13 -10.42 -16.13
CA CYS A 356 6.73 -10.56 -16.52
C CYS A 356 6.55 -11.39 -17.79
N ALA A 357 7.48 -11.31 -18.75
CA ALA A 357 7.47 -12.15 -19.95
C ALA A 357 7.54 -13.64 -19.58
N GLU A 358 8.37 -14.01 -18.61
CA GLU A 358 8.44 -15.40 -18.11
C GLU A 358 7.13 -15.83 -17.42
N GLN A 359 6.49 -14.95 -16.63
CA GLN A 359 5.21 -15.31 -15.99
C GLN A 359 4.10 -15.51 -17.03
N VAL A 360 4.02 -14.61 -18.01
CA VAL A 360 3.01 -14.71 -19.07
C VAL A 360 3.30 -15.88 -20.03
N GLN A 361 4.57 -16.25 -20.22
CA GLN A 361 4.95 -17.47 -20.93
C GLN A 361 4.34 -18.69 -20.24
N LYS A 362 4.45 -18.80 -18.91
CA LYS A 362 3.85 -19.92 -18.16
C LYS A 362 2.33 -19.99 -18.32
N ILE A 363 1.65 -18.84 -18.36
CA ILE A 363 0.21 -18.79 -18.67
C ILE A 363 -0.06 -19.41 -20.05
N ALA A 364 0.71 -19.03 -21.07
CA ALA A 364 0.57 -19.58 -22.41
C ALA A 364 0.81 -21.10 -22.46
N GLU A 365 1.83 -21.59 -21.75
CA GLU A 365 2.11 -23.02 -21.61
C GLU A 365 0.96 -23.78 -20.95
N ILE A 366 0.41 -23.27 -19.84
CA ILE A 366 -0.74 -23.86 -19.12
C ILE A 366 -1.96 -23.95 -20.05
N LEU A 367 -2.18 -22.93 -20.88
CA LEU A 367 -3.31 -22.88 -21.81
C LEU A 367 -3.08 -23.65 -23.12
N GLY A 368 -1.87 -24.15 -23.36
CA GLY A 368 -1.49 -24.85 -24.59
C GLY A 368 -1.25 -23.93 -25.80
N ASP A 369 -1.01 -22.65 -25.58
CA ASP A 369 -0.63 -21.69 -26.64
C ASP A 369 0.88 -21.71 -26.88
N GLU A 370 1.35 -22.78 -27.54
CA GLU A 370 2.77 -23.00 -27.82
C GLU A 370 3.42 -21.84 -28.60
N LYS A 371 2.64 -21.18 -29.48
CA LYS A 371 3.14 -20.05 -30.28
C LYS A 371 3.42 -18.84 -29.40
N LYS A 372 2.48 -18.47 -28.52
CA LYS A 372 2.66 -17.32 -27.62
C LYS A 372 3.74 -17.61 -26.58
N ALA A 373 3.82 -18.84 -26.07
CA ALA A 373 4.89 -19.25 -25.17
C ALA A 373 6.27 -19.07 -25.83
N GLU A 374 6.42 -19.53 -27.08
CA GLU A 374 7.68 -19.37 -27.81
C GLU A 374 8.03 -17.91 -28.10
N GLU A 375 7.04 -17.09 -28.47
CA GLU A 375 7.23 -15.65 -28.67
C GLU A 375 7.79 -14.99 -27.40
N LEU A 376 7.15 -15.19 -26.25
CA LEU A 376 7.55 -14.60 -24.98
C LEU A 376 8.93 -15.09 -24.53
N ARG A 377 9.23 -16.37 -24.73
CA ARG A 377 10.55 -16.95 -24.45
C ARG A 377 11.66 -16.26 -25.24
N MET A 378 11.43 -16.04 -26.54
CA MET A 378 12.40 -15.38 -27.42
C MET A 378 12.57 -13.89 -27.07
N GLU A 379 11.49 -13.20 -26.72
CA GLU A 379 11.53 -11.80 -26.27
C GLU A 379 12.31 -11.65 -24.96
N ALA A 380 12.02 -12.48 -23.96
CA ALA A 380 12.71 -12.47 -22.68
C ALA A 380 14.22 -12.72 -22.88
N ARG A 381 14.57 -13.74 -23.68
CA ARG A 381 15.96 -14.06 -24.01
C ARG A 381 16.69 -12.89 -24.67
N ALA A 382 16.12 -12.29 -25.71
CA ALA A 382 16.75 -11.19 -26.45
C ALA A 382 16.99 -9.97 -25.55
N LYS A 383 16.03 -9.64 -24.69
CA LYS A 383 16.13 -8.50 -23.76
C LYS A 383 17.08 -8.77 -22.59
N THR A 384 17.21 -10.02 -22.14
CA THR A 384 18.24 -10.43 -21.20
C THR A 384 19.64 -10.31 -21.80
N GLU A 385 19.85 -10.80 -23.03
CA GLU A 385 21.13 -10.70 -23.74
C GLU A 385 21.53 -9.24 -23.98
N ALA A 386 20.58 -8.36 -24.33
CA ALA A 386 20.80 -6.93 -24.45
C ALA A 386 21.16 -6.26 -23.11
N ALA A 387 20.42 -6.57 -22.04
CA ALA A 387 20.72 -6.05 -20.70
C ALA A 387 22.15 -6.44 -20.26
N ARG A 388 22.55 -7.70 -20.45
CA ARG A 388 23.91 -8.16 -20.14
C ARG A 388 24.99 -7.52 -21.00
N SER A 389 24.67 -7.16 -22.24
CA SER A 389 25.65 -6.60 -23.18
C SER A 389 25.84 -5.09 -23.03
N TYR A 390 24.77 -4.35 -22.71
CA TYR A 390 24.79 -2.88 -22.75
C TYR A 390 24.58 -2.22 -21.39
N LEU A 391 23.85 -2.88 -20.47
CA LEU A 391 23.53 -2.32 -19.16
C LEU A 391 24.46 -2.88 -18.07
N PHE A 392 24.98 -4.10 -18.22
CA PHE A 392 25.96 -4.63 -17.27
C PHE A 392 27.35 -4.05 -17.53
N ASP A 393 27.85 -3.28 -16.57
CA ASP A 393 29.19 -2.73 -16.57
C ASP A 393 30.16 -3.73 -15.94
N GLN A 394 31.09 -4.28 -16.72
CA GLN A 394 32.05 -5.28 -16.24
C GLN A 394 33.09 -4.71 -15.25
N GLU A 395 33.38 -3.40 -15.31
CA GLU A 395 34.41 -2.78 -14.47
C GLU A 395 33.88 -2.57 -13.05
N THR A 396 32.65 -2.07 -12.94
CA THR A 396 31.98 -1.88 -11.65
C THR A 396 31.24 -3.14 -11.19
N GLY A 397 30.92 -4.02 -12.14
CA GLY A 397 30.12 -5.23 -12.02
C GLY A 397 28.65 -4.97 -11.66
N PHE A 398 28.09 -3.81 -12.01
CA PHE A 398 26.69 -3.45 -11.76
C PHE A 398 25.91 -3.31 -13.06
N PHE A 399 24.59 -3.48 -12.98
CA PHE A 399 23.69 -2.98 -14.01
C PHE A 399 23.52 -1.47 -13.84
N VAL A 400 23.95 -0.70 -14.84
CA VAL A 400 23.78 0.75 -14.87
C VAL A 400 22.48 1.12 -15.57
N SER A 401 21.90 2.25 -15.20
CA SER A 401 20.63 2.72 -15.73
C SER A 401 20.74 4.12 -16.33
N GLY A 402 20.14 4.31 -17.51
CA GLY A 402 20.02 5.61 -18.15
C GLY A 402 21.31 6.13 -18.78
N LYS A 403 21.20 7.33 -19.37
CA LYS A 403 22.31 7.99 -20.08
C LYS A 403 23.49 8.31 -19.16
N GLU A 404 23.20 8.59 -17.90
CA GLU A 404 24.21 8.89 -16.87
C GLU A 404 24.82 7.64 -16.23
N ARG A 405 24.40 6.44 -16.65
CA ARG A 405 24.88 5.15 -16.13
C ARG A 405 24.75 5.06 -14.60
N GLN A 406 23.60 5.50 -14.07
CA GLN A 406 23.32 5.53 -12.64
C GLN A 406 23.37 4.11 -12.05
N ILE A 407 24.04 3.97 -10.89
CA ILE A 407 24.00 2.75 -10.07
C ILE A 407 22.96 2.96 -8.98
N ASN A 408 21.98 2.07 -8.90
CA ASN A 408 20.91 2.10 -7.89
C ASN A 408 20.48 0.67 -7.52
N TYR A 409 19.84 0.51 -6.36
CA TYR A 409 19.36 -0.80 -5.87
C TYR A 409 18.32 -1.43 -6.81
N ALA A 410 17.36 -0.63 -7.29
CA ALA A 410 16.24 -1.13 -8.09
C ALA A 410 16.69 -1.85 -9.36
N SER A 411 17.69 -1.32 -10.05
CA SER A 411 18.26 -1.94 -11.26
C SER A 411 18.88 -3.29 -10.96
N GLN A 412 19.59 -3.42 -9.84
CA GLN A 412 20.21 -4.68 -9.46
C GLN A 412 19.15 -5.72 -9.09
N VAL A 413 18.21 -5.32 -8.23
CA VAL A 413 17.15 -6.19 -7.72
C VAL A 413 16.31 -6.75 -8.86
N TRP A 414 15.82 -5.91 -9.77
CA TRP A 414 14.96 -6.37 -10.86
C TRP A 414 15.70 -7.20 -11.91
N MET A 415 16.99 -6.98 -12.13
CA MET A 415 17.80 -7.87 -13.00
C MET A 415 18.06 -9.23 -12.36
N ILE A 416 18.18 -9.29 -11.03
CA ILE A 416 18.30 -10.56 -10.30
C ILE A 416 16.97 -11.31 -10.33
N LEU A 417 15.87 -10.65 -9.99
CA LEU A 417 14.54 -11.26 -9.95
C LEU A 417 14.06 -11.73 -11.33
N SER A 418 14.52 -11.09 -12.41
CA SER A 418 14.23 -11.51 -13.78
C SER A 418 15.04 -12.71 -14.27
N GLY A 419 16.00 -13.17 -13.48
CA GLY A 419 16.91 -14.26 -13.89
C GLY A 419 17.95 -13.85 -14.93
N ALA A 420 18.23 -12.55 -15.10
CA ALA A 420 19.28 -12.09 -16.02
C ALA A 420 20.70 -12.51 -15.57
N VAL A 421 20.85 -12.87 -14.30
CA VAL A 421 22.08 -13.39 -13.67
C VAL A 421 21.77 -14.66 -12.88
N SER A 422 22.78 -15.49 -12.64
CA SER A 422 22.60 -16.67 -11.77
C SER A 422 22.38 -16.24 -10.32
N PRO A 423 21.77 -17.08 -9.46
CA PRO A 423 21.63 -16.79 -8.03
C PRO A 423 22.96 -16.45 -7.33
N GLU A 424 24.05 -17.10 -7.72
CA GLU A 424 25.39 -16.84 -7.17
C GLU A 424 25.93 -15.47 -7.61
N GLU A 425 25.85 -15.14 -8.91
CA GLU A 425 26.23 -13.83 -9.46
C GLU A 425 25.37 -12.72 -8.86
N GLY A 426 24.06 -12.93 -8.75
CA GLY A 426 23.11 -12.02 -8.11
C GLY A 426 23.44 -11.76 -6.65
N GLY A 427 23.79 -12.81 -5.89
CA GLY A 427 24.23 -12.65 -4.49
C GLY A 427 25.47 -11.76 -4.36
N GLN A 428 26.45 -11.92 -5.26
CA GLN A 428 27.64 -11.05 -5.29
C GLN A 428 27.31 -9.62 -5.70
N ILE A 429 26.33 -9.40 -6.58
CA ILE A 429 25.84 -8.05 -6.94
C ILE A 429 25.17 -7.41 -5.71
N LEU A 430 24.35 -8.15 -4.97
CA LEU A 430 23.68 -7.66 -3.75
C LEU A 430 24.71 -7.29 -2.67
N ASP A 431 25.66 -8.18 -2.38
CA ASP A 431 26.72 -7.92 -1.40
C ASP A 431 27.51 -6.62 -1.77
N ARG A 432 27.76 -6.39 -3.06
CA ARG A 432 28.45 -5.20 -3.56
C ARG A 432 27.61 -3.92 -3.50
N VAL A 433 26.34 -3.95 -3.90
CA VAL A 433 25.50 -2.73 -3.89
C VAL A 433 25.22 -2.27 -2.47
N ILE A 434 25.05 -3.21 -1.53
CA ILE A 434 24.95 -2.91 -0.09
C ILE A 434 26.22 -2.23 0.42
N ALA A 435 27.40 -2.74 0.05
CA ALA A 435 28.68 -2.18 0.47
C ALA A 435 28.95 -0.78 -0.11
N VAL A 436 28.47 -0.52 -1.33
CA VAL A 436 28.61 0.80 -1.99
C VAL A 436 27.63 1.82 -1.43
N ASP A 437 26.45 1.39 -0.98
CA ASP A 437 25.34 2.23 -0.51
C ASP A 437 25.07 3.43 -1.45
N PRO A 438 24.64 3.17 -2.70
CA PRO A 438 24.43 4.24 -3.68
C PRO A 438 23.46 5.30 -3.16
N GLU A 439 23.68 6.55 -3.55
CA GLU A 439 22.87 7.70 -3.14
C GLU A 439 21.37 7.48 -3.37
N LYS A 440 21.01 6.81 -4.48
CA LYS A 440 19.63 6.43 -4.79
C LYS A 440 19.28 5.11 -4.08
N GLY A 441 18.92 5.25 -2.81
CA GLY A 441 18.42 4.18 -1.95
C GLY A 441 16.98 3.73 -2.27
N MET A 442 16.45 2.82 -1.44
CA MET A 442 15.06 2.37 -1.48
C MET A 442 14.28 3.04 -0.35
N VAL A 443 13.18 3.73 -0.67
CA VAL A 443 12.44 4.55 0.32
C VAL A 443 11.09 3.95 0.71
N SER A 444 10.56 3.02 -0.09
CA SER A 444 9.30 2.34 0.19
C SER A 444 9.52 0.90 0.67
N PRO A 445 8.66 0.37 1.56
CA PRO A 445 8.61 -1.06 1.82
C PRO A 445 8.25 -1.88 0.58
N TYR A 446 7.61 -1.28 -0.44
CA TYR A 446 7.38 -1.91 -1.74
C TYR A 446 8.68 -2.31 -2.44
N MET A 447 9.65 -1.40 -2.58
CA MET A 447 10.94 -1.76 -3.20
C MET A 447 11.77 -2.66 -2.27
N ASN A 448 11.71 -2.42 -0.96
CA ASN A 448 12.38 -3.27 0.03
C ASN A 448 11.86 -4.72 0.04
N HIS A 449 10.58 -4.96 -0.28
CA HIS A 449 10.06 -6.32 -0.49
C HIS A 449 10.85 -7.06 -1.57
N HIS A 450 11.02 -6.43 -2.73
CA HIS A 450 11.72 -7.02 -3.86
C HIS A 450 13.20 -7.23 -3.56
N PHE A 451 13.83 -6.33 -2.80
CA PHE A 451 15.20 -6.51 -2.34
C PHE A 451 15.35 -7.73 -1.42
N VAL A 452 14.44 -7.91 -0.46
CA VAL A 452 14.45 -9.09 0.41
C VAL A 452 14.15 -10.36 -0.39
N GLU A 453 13.23 -10.31 -1.37
CA GLU A 453 12.99 -11.46 -2.25
C GLU A 453 14.23 -11.81 -3.08
N ALA A 454 14.96 -10.81 -3.60
CA ALA A 454 16.21 -11.03 -4.33
C ALA A 454 17.28 -11.70 -3.45
N LEU A 455 17.45 -11.24 -2.19
CA LEU A 455 18.32 -11.89 -1.22
C LEU A 455 17.93 -13.37 -1.02
N LEU A 456 16.63 -13.64 -0.86
CA LEU A 456 16.11 -14.99 -0.67
C LEU A 456 16.32 -15.90 -1.88
N VAL A 457 16.07 -15.40 -3.09
CA VAL A 457 16.32 -16.13 -4.36
C VAL A 457 17.82 -16.42 -4.54
N CYS A 458 18.69 -15.52 -4.08
CA CYS A 458 20.15 -15.71 -4.05
C CYS A 458 20.67 -16.55 -2.87
N GLY A 459 19.78 -17.19 -2.09
CA GLY A 459 20.13 -18.03 -0.95
C GLY A 459 20.68 -17.29 0.27
N ARG A 460 20.59 -15.96 0.32
CA ARG A 460 21.05 -15.10 1.43
C ARG A 460 20.01 -15.02 2.56
N LYS A 461 19.55 -16.18 3.06
CA LYS A 461 18.45 -16.26 4.04
C LYS A 461 18.70 -15.52 5.35
N GLU A 462 19.92 -15.55 5.88
CA GLU A 462 20.27 -14.85 7.12
C GLU A 462 20.23 -13.32 6.91
N GLN A 463 20.90 -12.82 5.88
CA GLN A 463 20.88 -11.39 5.52
C GLN A 463 19.45 -10.88 5.27
N ALA A 464 18.61 -11.67 4.59
CA ALA A 464 17.20 -11.34 4.36
C ALA A 464 16.41 -11.21 5.67
N MET A 465 16.62 -12.13 6.63
CA MET A 465 15.96 -12.08 7.93
C MET A 465 16.44 -10.89 8.76
N ASP A 466 17.74 -10.64 8.79
CA ASP A 466 18.33 -9.52 9.52
C ASP A 466 17.83 -8.19 8.95
N PHE A 467 17.75 -8.07 7.62
CA PHE A 467 17.19 -6.89 6.96
C PHE A 467 15.71 -6.71 7.29
N MET A 468 14.90 -7.79 7.30
CA MET A 468 13.49 -7.69 7.70
C MET A 468 13.33 -7.17 9.13
N LYS A 469 14.13 -7.70 10.07
CA LYS A 469 14.13 -7.26 11.47
C LYS A 469 14.63 -5.82 11.62
N TYR A 470 15.61 -5.40 10.85
CA TYR A 470 16.08 -4.02 10.84
C TYR A 470 15.01 -3.07 10.31
N TYR A 471 14.52 -3.30 9.09
CA TYR A 471 13.68 -2.35 8.38
C TYR A 471 12.23 -2.35 8.89
N TRP A 472 11.55 -3.50 8.90
CA TRP A 472 10.18 -3.57 9.42
C TRP A 472 10.14 -3.59 10.95
N GLY A 473 11.15 -4.16 11.61
CA GLY A 473 11.26 -4.07 13.07
C GLY A 473 11.49 -2.64 13.55
N GLY A 474 12.18 -1.79 12.77
CA GLY A 474 12.30 -0.36 13.05
C GLY A 474 10.95 0.36 13.13
N MET A 475 10.02 0.10 12.18
CA MET A 475 8.64 0.62 12.27
C MET A 475 7.93 0.14 13.55
N ILE A 476 8.09 -1.14 13.91
CA ILE A 476 7.50 -1.71 15.13
C ILE A 476 8.08 -1.06 16.40
N GLU A 477 9.38 -0.77 16.43
CA GLU A 477 10.04 -0.09 17.54
C GLU A 477 9.55 1.36 17.69
N HIS A 478 9.12 1.99 16.60
CA HIS A 478 8.43 3.29 16.59
C HIS A 478 6.92 3.20 16.87
N GLY A 479 6.41 2.03 17.27
CA GLY A 479 5.03 1.85 17.71
C GLY A 479 4.02 1.58 16.58
N ALA A 480 4.47 1.12 15.41
CA ALA A 480 3.58 0.75 14.31
C ALA A 480 2.63 -0.41 14.67
N ASP A 481 1.32 -0.16 14.61
CA ASP A 481 0.28 -1.19 14.65
C ASP A 481 0.02 -1.82 13.26
N THR A 482 0.31 -1.05 12.22
CA THR A 482 0.26 -1.39 10.80
C THR A 482 1.50 -0.85 10.11
N PHE A 483 1.94 -1.48 9.01
CA PHE A 483 3.11 -1.04 8.26
C PHE A 483 2.78 0.13 7.34
N TRP A 484 3.77 1.01 7.19
CA TRP A 484 3.61 2.34 6.59
C TRP A 484 3.89 2.31 5.10
N GLU A 485 3.31 3.22 4.33
CA GLU A 485 3.54 3.40 2.90
C GLU A 485 4.99 3.74 2.57
N LEU A 486 5.56 4.62 3.38
CA LEU A 486 6.92 5.13 3.25
C LEU A 486 7.63 4.99 4.59
N TYR A 487 8.86 4.47 4.56
CA TYR A 487 9.70 4.41 5.74
C TYR A 487 11.16 4.50 5.33
N ASN A 488 11.80 5.60 5.70
CA ASN A 488 13.22 5.79 5.54
C ASN A 488 13.87 5.96 6.93
N PRO A 489 14.61 4.95 7.42
CA PRO A 489 15.31 5.03 8.71
C PRO A 489 16.28 6.20 8.81
N LYS A 490 16.80 6.71 7.68
CA LYS A 490 17.73 7.85 7.63
C LYS A 490 16.99 9.21 7.60
N ASN A 491 15.70 9.23 7.26
CA ASN A 491 14.87 10.43 7.21
C ASN A 491 13.40 10.10 7.60
N PRO A 492 13.09 10.04 8.91
CA PRO A 492 11.74 9.70 9.40
C PRO A 492 10.60 10.64 8.96
N SER A 493 10.95 11.85 8.51
CA SER A 493 9.99 12.85 8.01
C SER A 493 9.88 12.87 6.49
N GLU A 494 10.49 11.91 5.80
CA GLU A 494 10.39 11.81 4.35
C GLU A 494 8.93 11.65 3.91
N SER A 495 8.57 12.39 2.87
CA SER A 495 7.27 12.31 2.23
C SER A 495 7.41 12.75 0.78
N PRO A 496 7.03 11.91 -0.20
CA PRO A 496 6.95 12.36 -1.59
C PRO A 496 5.80 13.35 -1.81
N TYR A 497 4.97 13.60 -0.79
CA TYR A 497 3.76 14.42 -0.87
C TYR A 497 3.92 15.81 -0.26
N GLY A 498 5.09 16.12 0.29
CA GLY A 498 5.41 17.40 0.94
C GLY A 498 5.32 17.36 2.47
N SER A 499 4.66 16.37 3.08
CA SER A 499 4.55 16.25 4.53
C SER A 499 4.11 14.85 4.99
N SER A 500 4.61 14.41 6.14
CA SER A 500 4.23 13.13 6.75
C SER A 500 2.75 13.03 7.16
N ILE A 501 2.06 14.16 7.40
CA ILE A 501 0.65 14.17 7.84
C ILE A 501 -0.31 13.51 6.82
N VAL A 502 0.10 13.42 5.54
CA VAL A 502 -0.68 12.77 4.47
C VAL A 502 -0.12 11.42 4.02
N ASN A 503 1.02 10.97 4.57
CA ASN A 503 1.52 9.61 4.33
C ASN A 503 0.50 8.61 4.90
N SER A 504 0.35 7.44 4.28
CA SER A 504 -0.46 6.36 4.84
C SER A 504 0.36 5.52 5.82
N TYR A 505 -0.12 5.37 7.05
CA TYR A 505 0.49 4.52 8.09
C TYR A 505 -0.16 3.14 8.19
N CYS A 506 -1.06 2.82 7.26
CA CYS A 506 -1.55 1.47 7.01
C CYS A 506 -1.55 1.24 5.49
N HIS A 507 -0.47 0.68 4.95
CA HIS A 507 -0.32 0.48 3.51
C HIS A 507 0.07 -0.95 3.18
N ALA A 508 -0.77 -1.63 2.39
CA ALA A 508 -0.68 -3.09 2.32
C ALA A 508 0.41 -3.61 1.37
N TRP A 509 1.03 -2.79 0.53
CA TRP A 509 2.31 -3.20 -0.10
C TRP A 509 3.40 -3.51 0.94
N SER A 510 3.26 -3.01 2.17
CA SER A 510 4.28 -3.10 3.22
C SER A 510 4.11 -4.35 4.08
N CYS A 511 3.02 -5.10 3.91
CA CYS A 511 2.69 -6.25 4.75
C CYS A 511 3.34 -7.57 4.30
N THR A 512 4.28 -7.53 3.35
CA THR A 512 4.92 -8.71 2.77
C THR A 512 5.83 -9.53 3.69
N PRO A 513 6.30 -9.09 4.89
CA PRO A 513 6.96 -10.00 5.83
C PRO A 513 6.16 -11.27 6.12
N ALA A 514 4.83 -11.18 6.28
CA ALA A 514 3.97 -12.36 6.47
C ALA A 514 4.03 -13.36 5.30
N TYR A 515 4.19 -12.88 4.06
CA TYR A 515 4.39 -13.73 2.89
C TYR A 515 5.81 -14.31 2.86
N LEU A 516 6.83 -13.47 3.03
CA LEU A 516 8.24 -13.88 2.96
C LEU A 516 8.57 -14.94 4.03
N LEU A 517 8.09 -14.75 5.26
CA LEU A 517 8.19 -15.73 6.34
C LEU A 517 7.55 -17.08 5.94
N ARG A 518 6.30 -17.07 5.48
CA ARG A 518 5.57 -18.30 5.13
C ARG A 518 6.09 -18.98 3.86
N LYS A 519 6.66 -18.25 2.91
CA LYS A 519 7.18 -18.83 1.65
C LYS A 519 8.59 -19.40 1.81
N TYR A 520 9.45 -18.75 2.60
CA TYR A 520 10.88 -19.09 2.62
C TYR A 520 11.42 -19.64 3.94
N TYR A 521 10.68 -19.48 5.04
CA TYR A 521 11.09 -19.88 6.39
C TYR A 521 10.12 -20.82 7.09
N ALA A 522 8.96 -21.12 6.50
CA ALA A 522 8.11 -22.20 7.00
C ALA A 522 8.79 -23.56 6.72
N GLU A 523 8.81 -24.43 7.72
CA GLU A 523 9.33 -25.80 7.63
C GLU A 523 8.41 -26.74 6.85
#